data_AF-A0A2N3AV38-F1
#
_entry.id   AF-A0A2N3AV38-F1
#
_cell.length_a   1.000
_cell.length_b   1.000
_cell.length_c   1.000
_cell.angle_alpha   90.00
_cell.angle_beta   90.00
_cell.angle_gamma   90.00
#
_symmetry.space_group_name_H-M   'P 1'
#
loop_
_entity.id
_entity.type
_entity.pdbx_description
1 polymer ?
#
loop_
_entity_poly.entity_id
_entity_poly.type
_entity_poly.pdbx_seq_one_letter_code
_entity_poly.pdbx_strand_id
1 'polypeptide(L)'
;MRRVAITGLGVISALGMTRDAHLAGLREGRCGIGEIDIQDVERLTVTIAAAVKGFRGEDHFTRSELALYDRTTQLALLAAREAVDNAGLEIDEALSLRAGVVMGTALTGMETIDANYRAVFQEGKNRVHPFVVPRLMTNAGASHISMAHKLKGPGWTVTTACSSSNHAIGQAFQMIRGGGADVMLAGGAEAPLVFGVIKAWEGLRVLSRDGCRPFCATRNGMVQGEGAAVLVLEEYDRARARGARIWGEIVGFGMTADASDIVQPSADGAARAIRAALDDARIAPDAVGYINAHGTATSANDRTECAAIRMVFGATADRVSVSSTKSMHGHCIGGAGAIEMAAVLL
;
A
#
# COMPACT_ATOMS: atom_id res chain seq x y z
N MET A 1 -15.72 -23.09 -1.12
CA MET A 1 -14.89 -21.93 -0.74
C MET A 1 -15.80 -20.71 -0.68
N ARG A 2 -15.64 -19.86 0.33
CA ARG A 2 -16.47 -18.65 0.49
C ARG A 2 -16.06 -17.58 -0.52
N ARG A 3 -17.02 -16.80 -1.01
CA ARG A 3 -16.74 -15.64 -1.88
C ARG A 3 -16.37 -14.43 -1.01
N VAL A 4 -15.58 -13.51 -1.55
CA VAL A 4 -15.04 -12.37 -0.78
C VAL A 4 -15.32 -11.06 -1.48
N ALA A 5 -16.17 -10.24 -0.87
CA ALA A 5 -16.52 -8.90 -1.34
C ALA A 5 -15.59 -7.85 -0.75
N ILE A 6 -15.33 -6.79 -1.50
CA ILE A 6 -14.78 -5.52 -1.00
C ILE A 6 -15.96 -4.60 -0.72
N THR A 7 -16.18 -4.24 0.53
CA THR A 7 -17.35 -3.44 0.96
C THR A 7 -16.99 -2.02 1.38
N GLY A 8 -15.74 -1.78 1.74
CA GLY A 8 -15.23 -0.46 2.08
C GLY A 8 -13.82 -0.24 1.58
N LEU A 9 -13.49 1.01 1.28
CA LEU A 9 -12.13 1.44 1.03
C LEU A 9 -11.89 2.84 1.59
N GLY A 10 -10.69 3.03 2.13
CA GLY A 10 -10.16 4.33 2.52
C GLY A 10 -8.75 4.48 1.98
N VAL A 11 -8.40 5.70 1.57
CA VAL A 11 -7.12 5.98 0.90
C VAL A 11 -6.62 7.38 1.24
N ILE A 12 -5.34 7.43 1.56
CA ILE A 12 -4.55 8.63 1.73
C ILE A 12 -3.36 8.51 0.79
N SER A 13 -3.20 9.50 -0.10
CA SER A 13 -2.05 9.58 -0.97
C SER A 13 -1.69 11.03 -1.27
N ALA A 14 -0.66 11.23 -2.09
CA ALA A 14 -0.31 12.55 -2.62
C ALA A 14 -1.44 13.23 -3.43
N LEU A 15 -2.50 12.50 -3.82
CA LEU A 15 -3.64 13.05 -4.56
C LEU A 15 -4.76 13.57 -3.64
N GLY A 16 -4.74 13.21 -2.37
CA GLY A 16 -5.74 13.60 -1.37
C GLY A 16 -5.75 12.68 -0.16
N MET A 17 -6.30 13.18 0.96
CA MET A 17 -6.42 12.44 2.23
C MET A 17 -7.76 11.70 2.40
N THR A 18 -8.54 11.62 1.32
CA THR A 18 -9.81 10.88 1.28
C THR A 18 -9.94 10.17 -0.06
N ARG A 19 -10.76 9.12 -0.10
CA ARG A 19 -11.18 8.40 -1.31
C ARG A 19 -11.68 9.34 -2.39
N ASP A 20 -12.53 10.29 -2.05
CA ASP A 20 -13.14 11.18 -3.04
C ASP A 20 -12.12 12.18 -3.61
N ALA A 21 -11.21 12.70 -2.79
CA ALA A 21 -10.12 13.56 -3.25
C ALA A 21 -9.11 12.78 -4.11
N HIS A 22 -8.79 11.55 -3.72
CA HIS A 22 -7.94 10.65 -4.49
C HIS A 22 -8.54 10.36 -5.87
N LEU A 23 -9.83 9.99 -5.92
CA LEU A 23 -10.56 9.76 -7.17
C LEU A 23 -10.58 11.00 -8.08
N ALA A 24 -10.85 12.17 -7.52
CA ALA A 24 -10.79 13.43 -8.28
C ALA A 24 -9.41 13.64 -8.89
N GLY A 25 -8.34 13.41 -8.11
CA GLY A 25 -6.96 13.52 -8.60
C GLY A 25 -6.63 12.54 -9.73
N LEU A 26 -7.08 11.29 -9.63
CA LEU A 26 -6.92 10.29 -10.69
C LEU A 26 -7.64 10.71 -11.97
N ARG A 27 -8.89 11.16 -11.88
CA ARG A 27 -9.70 11.57 -13.05
C ARG A 27 -9.13 12.78 -13.77
N GLU A 28 -8.52 13.70 -13.02
CA GLU A 28 -7.87 14.90 -13.56
C GLU A 28 -6.47 14.61 -14.13
N GLY A 29 -5.91 13.42 -13.88
CA GLY A 29 -4.51 13.13 -14.21
C GLY A 29 -3.52 13.98 -13.40
N ARG A 30 -3.91 14.37 -12.18
CA ARG A 30 -3.14 15.33 -11.36
C ARG A 30 -1.84 14.69 -10.88
N CYS A 31 -0.72 15.39 -11.06
CA CYS A 31 0.56 14.95 -10.52
C CYS A 31 0.68 15.34 -9.05
N GLY A 32 0.74 14.36 -8.15
CA GLY A 32 1.00 14.55 -6.72
C GLY A 32 2.49 14.66 -6.36
N ILE A 33 3.39 14.50 -7.34
CA ILE A 33 4.84 14.61 -7.17
C ILE A 33 5.23 16.10 -7.19
N GLY A 34 6.01 16.51 -6.20
CA GLY A 34 6.61 17.84 -6.16
C GLY A 34 7.80 17.87 -5.22
N GLU A 35 8.29 19.07 -4.91
CA GLU A 35 9.37 19.23 -3.93
C GLU A 35 8.98 18.64 -2.58
N ILE A 36 9.97 17.98 -1.96
CA ILE A 36 9.87 17.42 -0.62
C ILE A 36 10.29 18.48 0.41
N ASP A 37 9.57 18.52 1.52
CA ASP A 37 9.87 19.39 2.66
C ASP A 37 10.22 18.51 3.86
N ILE A 38 11.52 18.27 4.05
CA ILE A 38 12.08 17.48 5.15
C ILE A 38 13.38 18.11 5.64
N GLN A 39 13.77 17.76 6.87
CA GLN A 39 15.05 18.17 7.42
C GLN A 39 16.22 17.62 6.58
N ASP A 40 17.26 18.43 6.37
CA ASP A 40 18.46 18.10 5.59
C ASP A 40 18.23 17.88 4.08
N VAL A 41 17.14 18.41 3.52
CA VAL A 41 16.83 18.30 2.08
C VAL A 41 17.95 18.85 1.19
N GLU A 42 18.69 19.86 1.65
CA GLU A 42 19.83 20.45 0.93
C GLU A 42 21.02 19.49 0.75
N ARG A 43 21.05 18.39 1.52
CA ARG A 43 22.04 17.32 1.43
C ARG A 43 21.60 16.17 0.52
N LEU A 44 20.38 16.26 -0.02
CA LEU A 44 19.85 15.33 -1.01
C LEU A 44 20.14 15.81 -2.42
N THR A 45 20.30 14.84 -3.29
CA THR A 45 20.45 14.96 -4.73
C THR A 45 19.11 14.79 -5.46
N VAL A 46 18.16 14.08 -4.83
CA VAL A 46 16.76 13.93 -5.25
C VAL A 46 15.88 14.69 -4.25
N THR A 47 15.23 15.76 -4.71
CA THR A 47 14.39 16.63 -3.88
C THR A 47 12.90 16.53 -4.20
N ILE A 48 12.49 15.57 -5.02
CA ILE A 48 11.08 15.35 -5.35
C ILE A 48 10.53 14.10 -4.69
N ALA A 49 9.27 14.16 -4.26
CA ALA A 49 8.52 13.04 -3.71
C ALA A 49 7.01 13.22 -3.90
N ALA A 50 6.26 12.13 -3.80
CA ALA A 50 4.81 12.14 -3.70
C ALA A 50 4.39 12.13 -2.22
N ALA A 51 4.55 13.28 -1.56
CA ALA A 51 4.17 13.48 -0.16
C ALA A 51 2.65 13.69 0.00
N VAL A 52 2.07 13.21 1.10
CA VAL A 52 0.68 13.53 1.47
C VAL A 52 0.63 15.00 1.89
N LYS A 53 -0.06 15.82 1.10
CA LYS A 53 -0.09 17.27 1.27
C LYS A 53 -1.07 17.70 2.36
N GLY A 54 -0.68 18.66 3.19
CA GLY A 54 -1.53 19.26 4.21
C GLY A 54 -1.81 18.39 5.44
N PHE A 55 -1.21 17.20 5.54
CA PHE A 55 -1.40 16.33 6.70
C PHE A 55 -0.65 16.84 7.92
N ARG A 56 -1.36 16.97 9.05
CA ARG A 56 -0.81 17.25 10.38
C ARG A 56 -1.45 16.30 11.38
N GLY A 57 -0.64 15.54 12.11
CA GLY A 57 -1.13 14.53 13.04
C GLY A 57 -2.04 15.11 14.13
N GLU A 58 -1.76 16.34 14.57
CA GLU A 58 -2.51 17.07 15.60
C GLU A 58 -3.95 17.40 15.21
N ASP A 59 -4.25 17.47 13.91
CA ASP A 59 -5.60 17.74 13.42
C ASP A 59 -6.50 16.48 13.51
N HIS A 60 -5.91 15.31 13.82
CA HIS A 60 -6.57 14.01 13.74
C HIS A 60 -6.48 13.17 15.02
N PHE A 61 -5.44 13.38 15.83
CA PHE A 61 -5.12 12.54 16.98
C PHE A 61 -4.81 13.39 18.22
N THR A 62 -5.17 12.86 19.38
CA THR A 62 -4.81 13.44 20.68
C THR A 62 -3.30 13.36 20.92
N ARG A 63 -2.80 14.19 21.84
CA ARG A 63 -1.39 14.16 22.25
C ARG A 63 -0.95 12.78 22.77
N SER A 64 -1.83 12.06 23.48
CA SER A 64 -1.54 10.71 23.99
C SER A 64 -1.43 9.67 22.88
N GLU A 65 -2.24 9.80 21.82
CA GLU A 65 -2.19 8.94 20.64
C GLU A 65 -0.92 9.23 19.83
N LEU A 66 -0.59 10.51 19.58
CA LEU A 66 0.62 10.90 18.85
C LEU A 66 1.92 10.46 19.54
N ALA A 67 1.91 10.33 20.87
CA ALA A 67 3.04 9.78 21.61
C ALA A 67 3.33 8.29 21.27
N LEU A 68 2.34 7.57 20.72
CA LEU A 68 2.42 6.16 20.36
C LEU A 68 2.49 5.91 18.85
N TYR A 69 2.15 6.89 18.01
CA TYR A 69 2.01 6.67 16.57
C TYR A 69 3.17 7.27 15.79
N ASP A 70 3.89 6.44 15.04
CA ASP A 70 4.70 6.90 13.91
C ASP A 70 3.78 7.40 12.78
N ARG A 71 4.29 8.26 11.88
CA ARG A 71 3.54 8.77 10.73
C ARG A 71 2.90 7.66 9.90
N THR A 72 3.62 6.55 9.69
CA THR A 72 3.07 5.38 8.98
C THR A 72 1.80 4.84 9.63
N THR A 73 1.77 4.79 10.98
CA THR A 73 0.61 4.32 11.75
C THR A 73 -0.53 5.34 11.69
N GLN A 74 -0.23 6.63 11.74
CA GLN A 74 -1.22 7.69 11.63
C GLN A 74 -1.99 7.62 10.30
N LEU A 75 -1.26 7.48 9.18
CA LEU A 75 -1.86 7.33 7.85
C LEU A 75 -2.71 6.05 7.75
N ALA A 76 -2.21 4.93 8.28
CA ALA A 76 -2.93 3.67 8.30
C ALA A 76 -4.26 3.75 9.07
N LEU A 77 -4.26 4.40 10.24
CA LEU A 77 -5.45 4.58 11.07
C LEU A 77 -6.52 5.44 10.40
N LEU A 78 -6.12 6.51 9.72
CA LEU A 78 -7.06 7.36 8.99
C LEU A 78 -7.66 6.64 7.77
N ALA A 79 -6.84 5.91 7.00
CA ALA A 79 -7.34 5.09 5.89
C ALA A 79 -8.28 3.97 6.39
N ALA A 80 -7.96 3.32 7.52
CA ALA A 80 -8.82 2.31 8.13
C ALA A 80 -10.16 2.88 8.60
N ARG A 81 -10.13 4.07 9.23
CA ARG A 81 -11.36 4.77 9.65
C ARG A 81 -12.26 5.06 8.45
N GLU A 82 -11.72 5.66 7.39
CA GLU A 82 -12.48 5.92 6.17
C GLU A 82 -13.02 4.63 5.53
N ALA A 83 -12.24 3.54 5.54
CA ALA A 83 -12.67 2.26 4.99
C ALA A 83 -13.84 1.65 5.77
N VAL A 84 -13.79 1.66 7.10
CA VAL A 84 -14.86 1.14 7.98
C VAL A 84 -16.12 1.98 7.85
N ASP A 85 -15.97 3.31 7.86
CA ASP A 85 -17.08 4.25 7.66
C ASP A 85 -17.71 4.03 6.27
N ASN A 86 -16.89 3.87 5.23
CA ASN A 86 -17.38 3.60 3.89
C ASN A 86 -18.11 2.26 3.76
N ALA A 87 -17.67 1.23 4.50
CA ALA A 87 -18.36 -0.06 4.54
C ALA A 87 -19.71 0.00 5.27
N GLY A 88 -19.95 1.02 6.10
CA GLY A 88 -21.05 1.04 7.05
C GLY A 88 -21.01 -0.20 7.96
N LEU A 89 -19.80 -0.58 8.40
CA LEU A 89 -19.57 -1.80 9.16
C LEU A 89 -19.69 -1.54 10.65
N GLU A 90 -20.71 -2.11 11.28
CA GLU A 90 -20.82 -2.15 12.74
C GLU A 90 -20.18 -3.44 13.28
N ILE A 91 -19.29 -3.27 14.27
CA ILE A 91 -18.53 -4.37 14.87
C ILE A 91 -19.05 -4.60 16.28
N ASP A 92 -20.00 -5.54 16.38
CA ASP A 92 -20.47 -6.06 17.66
C ASP A 92 -19.49 -7.08 18.28
N GLU A 93 -19.83 -7.60 19.45
CA GLU A 93 -18.99 -8.55 20.17
C GLU A 93 -18.78 -9.87 19.41
N ALA A 94 -19.81 -10.37 18.72
CA ALA A 94 -19.73 -11.61 17.98
C ALA A 94 -18.84 -11.46 16.74
N LEU A 95 -19.03 -10.37 15.98
CA LEU A 95 -18.24 -10.05 14.82
C LEU A 95 -16.79 -9.73 15.18
N SER A 96 -16.56 -9.05 16.30
CA SER A 96 -15.23 -8.72 16.80
C SER A 96 -14.29 -9.94 16.85
N LEU A 97 -14.81 -11.11 17.27
CA LEU A 97 -14.05 -12.38 17.33
C LEU A 97 -13.76 -12.99 15.95
N ARG A 98 -14.47 -12.54 14.92
CA ARG A 98 -14.42 -13.03 13.54
C ARG A 98 -13.88 -11.99 12.56
N ALA A 99 -13.56 -10.80 13.05
CA ALA A 99 -13.01 -9.69 12.31
C ALA A 99 -11.54 -9.51 12.65
N GLY A 100 -10.69 -9.50 11.62
CA GLY A 100 -9.25 -9.39 11.76
C GLY A 100 -8.65 -8.23 10.98
N VAL A 101 -7.33 -8.12 11.03
CA VAL A 101 -6.57 -7.09 10.32
C VAL A 101 -5.24 -7.64 9.81
N VAL A 102 -4.88 -7.28 8.59
CA VAL A 102 -3.53 -7.52 8.06
C VAL A 102 -3.07 -6.31 7.27
N MET A 103 -1.90 -5.79 7.64
CA MET A 103 -1.30 -4.64 6.97
C MET A 103 -0.01 -5.04 6.24
N GLY A 104 0.24 -4.44 5.09
CA GLY A 104 1.50 -4.51 4.37
C GLY A 104 2.35 -3.26 4.60
N THR A 105 3.65 -3.44 4.87
CA THR A 105 4.62 -2.36 5.03
C THR A 105 6.03 -2.85 4.69
N ALA A 106 6.85 -2.01 4.08
CA ALA A 106 8.25 -2.29 3.86
C ALA A 106 9.14 -1.59 4.91
N LEU A 107 8.79 -0.36 5.29
CA LEU A 107 9.64 0.54 6.06
C LEU A 107 8.84 1.27 7.16
N THR A 108 8.30 0.53 8.13
CA THR A 108 7.57 1.14 9.26
C THR A 108 8.51 1.88 10.22
N GLY A 109 8.05 3.00 10.78
CA GLY A 109 8.73 3.64 11.91
C GLY A 109 9.91 4.52 11.52
N MET A 110 10.09 4.82 10.23
CA MET A 110 11.31 5.47 9.74
C MET A 110 11.48 6.90 10.26
N GLU A 111 10.39 7.64 10.44
CA GLU A 111 10.46 8.97 11.09
C GLU A 111 10.90 8.86 12.54
N THR A 112 10.35 7.90 13.27
CA THR A 112 10.77 7.62 14.65
C THR A 112 12.24 7.18 14.72
N ILE A 113 12.69 6.34 13.80
CA ILE A 113 14.07 5.84 13.75
C ILE A 113 15.05 6.99 13.43
N ASP A 114 14.77 7.79 12.40
CA ASP A 114 15.65 8.89 11.99
C ASP A 114 15.78 9.93 13.12
N ALA A 115 14.65 10.32 13.74
CA ALA A 115 14.63 11.21 14.90
C ALA A 115 15.39 10.63 16.11
N ASN A 116 15.22 9.33 16.38
CA ASN A 116 15.90 8.65 17.48
C ASN A 116 17.42 8.59 17.27
N TYR A 117 17.89 8.25 16.07
CA TYR A 117 19.32 8.22 15.78
C TYR A 117 19.96 9.61 15.80
N ARG A 118 19.26 10.65 15.37
CA ARG A 118 19.71 12.04 15.57
C ARG A 118 19.87 12.36 17.06
N ALA A 119 18.84 12.07 17.86
CA ALA A 119 18.88 12.32 19.31
C ALA A 119 20.06 11.61 19.99
N VAL A 120 20.31 10.34 19.67
CA VAL A 120 21.37 9.56 20.33
C VAL A 120 22.75 9.90 19.77
N PHE A 121 22.95 9.83 18.45
CA PHE A 121 24.29 9.89 17.85
C PHE A 121 24.74 11.30 17.50
N GLN A 122 23.83 12.16 17.05
CA GLN A 122 24.17 13.53 16.66
C GLN A 122 24.11 14.49 17.84
N GLU A 123 23.08 14.38 18.68
CA GLU A 123 22.86 15.28 19.82
C GLU A 123 23.47 14.75 21.13
N GLY A 124 23.93 13.49 21.16
CA GLY A 124 24.56 12.89 22.34
C GLY A 124 23.59 12.65 23.52
N LYS A 125 22.28 12.52 23.28
CA LYS A 125 21.29 12.28 24.33
C LYS A 125 21.38 10.84 24.84
N ASN A 126 21.53 10.69 26.16
CA ASN A 126 21.48 9.40 26.84
C ASN A 126 20.04 8.92 27.13
N ARG A 127 19.02 9.78 26.95
CA ARG A 127 17.61 9.44 27.19
C ARG A 127 16.79 9.83 25.97
N VAL A 128 16.04 8.86 25.45
CA VAL A 128 15.10 9.03 24.33
C VAL A 128 13.67 8.81 24.81
N HIS A 129 12.69 9.09 23.93
CA HIS A 129 11.28 8.92 24.27
C HIS A 129 10.96 7.44 24.59
N PRO A 130 10.20 7.14 25.67
CA PRO A 130 9.96 5.77 26.10
C PRO A 130 9.19 4.92 25.08
N PHE A 131 8.42 5.55 24.19
CA PHE A 131 7.63 4.87 23.17
C PHE A 131 8.32 4.74 21.80
N VAL A 132 9.63 4.95 21.70
CA VAL A 132 10.37 4.72 20.45
C VAL A 132 10.13 3.31 19.91
N VAL A 133 10.22 2.28 20.76
CA VAL A 133 10.03 0.88 20.35
C VAL A 133 8.59 0.61 19.88
N PRO A 134 7.53 0.93 20.66
CA PRO A 134 6.15 0.80 20.18
C PRO A 134 5.87 1.51 18.85
N ARG A 135 6.46 2.67 18.62
CA ARG A 135 6.28 3.43 17.37
C ARG A 135 6.94 2.77 16.15
N LEU A 136 8.09 2.12 16.33
CA LEU A 136 8.84 1.50 15.24
C LEU A 136 8.46 0.04 14.94
N MET A 137 7.64 -0.57 15.80
CA MET A 137 7.17 -1.94 15.60
C MET A 137 6.51 -2.07 14.22
N THR A 138 6.96 -3.02 13.41
CA THR A 138 6.41 -3.23 12.06
C THR A 138 4.91 -3.52 12.09
N ASN A 139 4.43 -4.18 13.14
CA ASN A 139 3.01 -4.46 13.35
C ASN A 139 2.23 -3.34 14.05
N ALA A 140 2.81 -2.16 14.29
CA ALA A 140 2.14 -1.06 14.99
C ALA A 140 0.85 -0.63 14.28
N GLY A 141 0.88 -0.47 12.95
CA GLY A 141 -0.29 -0.11 12.14
C GLY A 141 -1.45 -1.10 12.31
N ALA A 142 -1.19 -2.40 12.12
CA ALA A 142 -2.21 -3.44 12.29
C ALA A 142 -2.73 -3.50 13.74
N SER A 143 -1.84 -3.38 14.73
CA SER A 143 -2.22 -3.44 16.15
C SER A 143 -3.10 -2.25 16.56
N HIS A 144 -2.76 -1.04 16.11
CA HIS A 144 -3.56 0.14 16.41
C HIS A 144 -4.91 0.14 15.69
N ILE A 145 -4.98 -0.35 14.45
CA ILE A 145 -6.26 -0.58 13.74
C ILE A 145 -7.12 -1.59 14.51
N SER A 146 -6.53 -2.72 14.96
CA SER A 146 -7.23 -3.71 15.76
C SER A 146 -7.79 -3.10 17.06
N MET A 147 -7.00 -2.33 17.79
CA MET A 147 -7.46 -1.67 19.02
C MET A 147 -8.55 -0.63 18.76
N ALA A 148 -8.42 0.19 17.71
CA ALA A 148 -9.38 1.24 17.36
C ALA A 148 -10.76 0.67 16.99
N HIS A 149 -10.79 -0.47 16.29
CA HIS A 149 -12.01 -1.10 15.81
C HIS A 149 -12.41 -2.36 16.60
N LYS A 150 -11.73 -2.64 17.72
CA LYS A 150 -11.94 -3.82 18.58
C LYS A 150 -11.92 -5.14 17.79
N LEU A 151 -10.99 -5.29 16.85
CA LEU A 151 -10.83 -6.51 16.06
C LEU A 151 -10.06 -7.55 16.88
N LYS A 152 -10.74 -8.63 17.27
CA LYS A 152 -10.19 -9.71 18.10
C LYS A 152 -9.90 -10.99 17.31
N GLY A 153 -10.19 -10.99 16.01
CA GLY A 153 -9.80 -12.05 15.10
C GLY A 153 -8.31 -11.99 14.72
N PRO A 154 -7.92 -12.70 13.65
CA PRO A 154 -6.53 -12.78 13.19
C PRO A 154 -5.91 -11.40 12.91
N GLY A 155 -4.71 -11.14 13.46
CA GLY A 155 -4.03 -9.84 13.37
C GLY A 155 -2.53 -9.96 13.12
N TRP A 156 -2.01 -9.47 11.98
CA TRP A 156 -0.57 -9.48 11.70
C TRP A 156 -0.13 -8.40 10.69
N THR A 157 1.15 -8.38 10.37
CA THR A 157 1.73 -7.50 9.35
C THR A 157 2.68 -8.30 8.46
N VAL A 158 2.63 -8.00 7.16
CA VAL A 158 3.43 -8.64 6.13
C VAL A 158 4.46 -7.65 5.62
N THR A 159 5.71 -8.11 5.50
CA THR A 159 6.78 -7.35 4.89
C THR A 159 7.43 -8.15 3.77
N THR A 160 7.17 -7.72 2.54
CA THR A 160 7.74 -8.27 1.30
C THR A 160 8.09 -7.14 0.34
N ALA A 161 8.63 -6.04 0.88
CA ALA A 161 8.95 -4.82 0.13
C ALA A 161 7.73 -4.28 -0.64
N CYS A 162 7.86 -4.01 -1.94
CA CYS A 162 6.84 -3.35 -2.75
C CYS A 162 5.55 -4.18 -2.94
N SER A 163 5.59 -5.49 -2.69
CA SER A 163 4.41 -6.37 -2.78
C SER A 163 3.66 -6.53 -1.46
N SER A 164 4.11 -5.89 -0.37
CA SER A 164 3.60 -6.12 0.98
C SER A 164 2.08 -5.97 1.10
N SER A 165 1.50 -4.90 0.56
CA SER A 165 0.05 -4.69 0.60
C SER A 165 -0.72 -5.67 -0.30
N ASN A 166 -0.21 -6.03 -1.47
CA ASN A 166 -0.83 -7.06 -2.32
C ASN A 166 -0.86 -8.42 -1.60
N HIS A 167 0.23 -8.78 -0.92
CA HIS A 167 0.27 -10.00 -0.12
C HIS A 167 -0.66 -9.91 1.10
N ALA A 168 -0.73 -8.77 1.79
CA ALA A 168 -1.67 -8.58 2.89
C ALA A 168 -3.13 -8.76 2.44
N ILE A 169 -3.53 -8.11 1.33
CA ILE A 169 -4.87 -8.24 0.75
C ILE A 169 -5.13 -9.69 0.30
N GLY A 170 -4.18 -10.31 -0.39
CA GLY A 170 -4.28 -11.71 -0.82
C GLY A 170 -4.42 -12.69 0.34
N GLN A 171 -3.67 -12.51 1.42
CA GLN A 171 -3.77 -13.36 2.61
C GLN A 171 -5.07 -13.14 3.38
N ALA A 172 -5.58 -11.90 3.46
CA ALA A 172 -6.90 -11.61 4.02
C ALA A 172 -8.01 -12.30 3.22
N PHE A 173 -7.90 -12.23 1.88
CA PHE A 173 -8.79 -12.94 0.97
C PHE A 173 -8.78 -14.45 1.26
N GLN A 174 -7.60 -15.08 1.37
CA GLN A 174 -7.51 -16.51 1.70
C GLN A 174 -8.10 -16.83 3.09
N MET A 175 -7.90 -15.95 4.08
CA MET A 175 -8.43 -16.11 5.44
C MET A 175 -9.96 -16.16 5.44
N ILE A 176 -10.61 -15.25 4.71
CA ILE A 176 -12.08 -15.25 4.59
C ILE A 176 -12.56 -16.42 3.74
N ARG A 177 -11.92 -16.65 2.59
CA ARG A 177 -12.26 -17.73 1.66
C ARG A 177 -12.22 -19.12 2.29
N GLY A 178 -11.26 -19.32 3.20
CA GLY A 178 -11.08 -20.53 4.02
C GLY A 178 -11.92 -20.58 5.30
N GLY A 179 -12.66 -19.51 5.63
CA GLY A 179 -13.53 -19.45 6.81
C GLY A 179 -12.80 -19.15 8.13
N GLY A 180 -11.53 -18.75 8.09
CA GLY A 180 -10.78 -18.33 9.27
C GLY A 180 -11.26 -17.00 9.87
N ALA A 181 -11.80 -16.11 9.01
CA ALA A 181 -12.45 -14.86 9.40
C ALA A 181 -13.72 -14.63 8.55
N ASP A 182 -14.59 -13.74 9.02
CA ASP A 182 -15.77 -13.32 8.25
C ASP A 182 -15.59 -11.88 7.72
N VAL A 183 -14.71 -11.10 8.36
CA VAL A 183 -14.30 -9.75 7.95
C VAL A 183 -12.80 -9.58 8.15
N MET A 184 -12.12 -8.90 7.22
CA MET A 184 -10.72 -8.52 7.37
C MET A 184 -10.54 -7.08 6.90
N LEU A 185 -9.91 -6.25 7.73
CA LEU A 185 -9.30 -5.02 7.25
C LEU A 185 -7.94 -5.36 6.65
N ALA A 186 -7.74 -5.04 5.37
CA ALA A 186 -6.52 -5.40 4.66
C ALA A 186 -6.01 -4.25 3.80
N GLY A 187 -4.70 -4.02 3.80
CA GLY A 187 -4.14 -2.91 3.05
C GLY A 187 -2.65 -2.72 3.27
N GLY A 188 -2.19 -1.49 3.18
CA GLY A 188 -0.81 -1.15 3.54
C GLY A 188 -0.60 0.35 3.71
N ALA A 189 0.53 0.69 4.34
CA ALA A 189 0.92 2.06 4.61
C ALA A 189 2.44 2.20 4.55
N GLU A 190 2.89 3.36 4.12
CA GLU A 190 4.31 3.74 4.14
C GLU A 190 4.44 5.24 4.33
N ALA A 191 5.39 5.66 5.16
CA ALA A 191 5.84 7.04 5.27
C ALA A 191 7.37 7.12 5.19
N PRO A 192 7.97 6.82 4.01
CA PRO A 192 9.41 6.66 3.89
C PRO A 192 10.13 8.00 3.67
N LEU A 193 9.42 9.12 3.66
CA LEU A 193 9.91 10.44 3.26
C LEU A 193 10.69 11.09 4.42
N VAL A 194 11.84 10.51 4.74
CA VAL A 194 12.79 11.02 5.75
C VAL A 194 14.20 10.94 5.21
N PHE A 195 15.09 11.79 5.72
CA PHE A 195 16.43 11.97 5.17
C PHE A 195 17.22 10.66 5.03
N GLY A 196 17.30 9.87 6.12
CA GLY A 196 18.06 8.62 6.12
C GLY A 196 17.58 7.60 5.07
N VAL A 197 16.26 7.51 4.87
CA VAL A 197 15.66 6.62 3.87
C VAL A 197 15.98 7.12 2.47
N ILE A 198 15.65 8.37 2.13
CA ILE A 198 15.89 8.91 0.79
C ILE A 198 17.37 8.79 0.42
N LYS A 199 18.27 9.07 1.38
CA LYS A 199 19.72 8.95 1.17
C LYS A 199 20.15 7.52 0.84
N ALA A 200 19.59 6.52 1.50
CA ALA A 200 19.86 5.11 1.19
C ALA A 200 19.41 4.75 -0.23
N TRP A 201 18.24 5.23 -0.64
CA TRP A 201 17.69 4.99 -1.98
C TRP A 201 18.46 5.73 -3.09
N GLU A 202 19.05 6.90 -2.82
CA GLU A 202 20.02 7.54 -3.73
C GLU A 202 21.21 6.63 -4.02
N GLY A 203 21.69 5.90 -2.99
CA GLY A 203 22.76 4.92 -3.10
C GLY A 203 22.46 3.79 -4.09
N LEU A 204 21.18 3.39 -4.20
CA LEU A 204 20.71 2.39 -5.17
C LEU A 204 20.61 2.93 -6.60
N ARG A 205 20.64 4.25 -6.79
CA ARG A 205 20.54 4.93 -8.10
C ARG A 205 19.27 4.57 -8.89
N VAL A 206 18.17 4.37 -8.19
CA VAL A 206 16.86 4.03 -8.78
C VAL A 206 15.86 5.19 -8.74
N LEU A 207 16.21 6.31 -8.11
CA LEU A 207 15.34 7.47 -7.96
C LEU A 207 15.45 8.44 -9.14
N SER A 208 14.31 8.88 -9.64
CA SER A 208 14.20 9.99 -10.59
C SER A 208 14.34 11.33 -9.88
N ARG A 209 14.86 12.34 -10.59
CA ARG A 209 14.97 13.72 -10.12
C ARG A 209 13.89 14.65 -10.66
N ASP A 210 13.11 14.21 -11.64
CA ASP A 210 12.24 15.08 -12.43
C ASP A 210 10.85 14.52 -12.70
N GLY A 211 10.55 13.28 -12.27
CA GLY A 211 9.18 12.76 -12.21
C GLY A 211 9.07 11.26 -12.46
N CYS A 212 7.88 10.72 -12.22
CA CYS A 212 7.57 9.31 -12.45
C CYS A 212 6.88 9.15 -13.81
N ARG A 213 7.56 8.53 -14.78
CA ARG A 213 7.03 8.31 -16.14
C ARG A 213 7.08 6.84 -16.56
N PRO A 214 6.22 5.98 -16.00
CA PRO A 214 6.22 4.55 -16.29
C PRO A 214 6.12 4.26 -17.79
N PHE A 215 6.88 3.27 -18.26
CA PHE A 215 6.93 2.79 -19.64
C PHE A 215 7.43 3.82 -20.68
N CYS A 216 7.71 5.06 -20.29
CA CYS A 216 8.24 6.07 -21.19
C CYS A 216 9.68 5.74 -21.61
N ALA A 217 10.05 6.09 -22.86
CA ALA A 217 11.41 5.94 -23.38
C ALA A 217 12.44 6.76 -22.59
N THR A 218 12.02 7.88 -21.99
CA THR A 218 12.88 8.79 -21.21
C THR A 218 12.79 8.58 -19.70
N ARG A 219 12.21 7.46 -19.24
CA ARG A 219 12.15 7.13 -17.81
C ARG A 219 13.56 6.96 -17.24
N ASN A 220 13.76 7.44 -16.03
CA ASN A 220 15.08 7.52 -15.40
C ASN A 220 15.08 7.05 -13.93
N GLY A 221 13.96 6.50 -13.45
CA GLY A 221 13.82 6.05 -12.07
C GLY A 221 12.41 6.24 -11.51
N MET A 222 12.19 5.69 -10.33
CA MET A 222 10.96 5.88 -9.55
C MET A 222 11.00 7.18 -8.75
N VAL A 223 9.83 7.68 -8.36
CA VAL A 223 9.70 8.73 -7.33
C VAL A 223 9.09 8.09 -6.08
N GLN A 224 9.73 8.27 -4.91
CA GLN A 224 9.17 7.76 -3.66
C GLN A 224 7.90 8.51 -3.29
N GLY A 225 6.92 7.77 -2.77
CA GLY A 225 5.69 8.32 -2.23
C GLY A 225 5.43 7.82 -0.82
N GLU A 226 4.50 8.48 -0.14
CA GLU A 226 3.92 8.03 1.11
C GLU A 226 2.40 7.98 1.01
N GLY A 227 1.77 7.29 1.95
CA GLY A 227 0.33 7.11 1.95
C GLY A 227 -0.08 5.84 2.65
N ALA A 228 -1.39 5.60 2.61
CA ALA A 228 -1.99 4.37 3.10
C ALA A 228 -3.28 4.10 2.33
N ALA A 229 -3.61 2.83 2.17
CA ALA A 229 -4.96 2.43 1.81
C ALA A 229 -5.35 1.18 2.58
N VAL A 230 -6.61 1.12 2.97
CA VAL A 230 -7.20 -0.01 3.70
C VAL A 230 -8.52 -0.35 3.04
N LEU A 231 -8.76 -1.64 2.88
CA LEU A 231 -9.98 -2.24 2.34
C LEU A 231 -10.67 -3.00 3.45
N VAL A 232 -12.01 -2.97 3.45
CA VAL A 232 -12.84 -3.88 4.23
C VAL A 232 -13.23 -5.03 3.32
N LEU A 233 -12.70 -6.22 3.62
CA LEU A 233 -13.06 -7.46 2.96
C LEU A 233 -14.08 -8.22 3.80
N GLU A 234 -15.11 -8.74 3.17
CA GLU A 234 -16.17 -9.49 3.85
C GLU A 234 -16.50 -10.78 3.12
N GLU A 235 -16.95 -11.78 3.87
CA GLU A 235 -17.68 -12.90 3.30
C GLU A 235 -18.88 -12.35 2.50
N TYR A 236 -19.01 -12.81 1.25
CA TYR A 236 -19.91 -12.19 0.28
C TYR A 236 -21.39 -12.27 0.68
N ASP A 237 -21.85 -13.42 1.20
CA ASP A 237 -23.25 -13.59 1.58
C ASP A 237 -23.60 -12.77 2.83
N ARG A 238 -22.66 -12.62 3.78
CA ARG A 238 -22.74 -11.68 4.91
C ARG A 238 -22.88 -10.24 4.41
N ALA A 239 -22.00 -9.81 3.51
CA ALA A 239 -22.03 -8.46 2.94
C ALA A 239 -23.39 -8.17 2.29
N ARG A 240 -23.92 -9.13 1.53
CA ARG A 240 -25.26 -9.03 0.93
C ARG A 240 -26.37 -9.01 1.97
N ALA A 241 -26.33 -9.86 2.99
CA ALA A 241 -27.36 -9.96 4.01
C ALA A 241 -27.55 -8.66 4.78
N ARG A 242 -26.47 -7.91 5.03
CA ARG A 242 -26.53 -6.59 5.68
C ARG A 242 -26.76 -5.42 4.71
N GLY A 243 -26.96 -5.68 3.42
CA GLY A 243 -27.19 -4.65 2.40
C GLY A 243 -25.95 -3.77 2.10
N ALA A 244 -24.74 -4.30 2.27
CA ALA A 244 -23.52 -3.55 2.02
C ALA A 244 -23.38 -3.17 0.54
N ARG A 245 -22.82 -1.98 0.28
CA ARG A 245 -22.28 -1.68 -1.05
C ARG A 245 -21.11 -2.60 -1.34
N ILE A 246 -21.11 -3.26 -2.50
CA ILE A 246 -20.00 -4.08 -2.97
C ILE A 246 -19.28 -3.32 -4.08
N TRP A 247 -18.02 -2.98 -3.85
CA TRP A 247 -17.15 -2.30 -4.81
C TRP A 247 -16.58 -3.27 -5.86
N GLY A 248 -16.31 -4.49 -5.43
CA GLY A 248 -15.78 -5.56 -6.27
C GLY A 248 -15.71 -6.87 -5.51
N GLU A 249 -15.39 -7.94 -6.22
CA GLU A 249 -15.12 -9.26 -5.65
C GLU A 249 -13.65 -9.61 -5.91
N ILE A 250 -12.94 -10.07 -4.89
CA ILE A 250 -11.61 -10.66 -5.10
C ILE A 250 -11.82 -12.10 -5.51
N VAL A 251 -11.49 -12.42 -6.76
CA VAL A 251 -11.73 -13.75 -7.32
C VAL A 251 -10.49 -14.63 -7.35
N GLY A 252 -9.29 -14.04 -7.37
CA GLY A 252 -8.04 -14.80 -7.37
C GLY A 252 -6.84 -14.02 -6.82
N PHE A 253 -5.87 -14.76 -6.30
CA PHE A 253 -4.61 -14.25 -5.77
C PHE A 253 -3.44 -15.15 -6.17
N GLY A 254 -2.33 -14.54 -6.58
CA GLY A 254 -1.10 -15.23 -6.94
C GLY A 254 0.12 -14.56 -6.32
N MET A 255 1.06 -15.36 -5.81
CA MET A 255 2.35 -14.90 -5.31
C MET A 255 3.44 -15.90 -5.68
N THR A 256 4.62 -15.38 -6.03
CA THR A 256 5.79 -16.17 -6.42
C THR A 256 7.05 -15.50 -5.90
N ALA A 257 8.18 -16.19 -6.02
CA ALA A 257 9.50 -15.62 -5.84
C ALA A 257 10.33 -15.85 -7.11
N ASP A 258 11.13 -14.84 -7.45
CA ASP A 258 12.06 -14.91 -8.59
C ASP A 258 13.21 -15.88 -8.32
N ALA A 259 13.67 -15.94 -7.06
CA ALA A 259 14.77 -16.78 -6.59
C ALA A 259 16.06 -16.65 -7.42
N SER A 260 16.29 -15.47 -8.02
CA SER A 260 17.41 -15.21 -8.92
C SER A 260 18.34 -14.10 -8.44
N ASP A 261 17.80 -12.94 -8.04
CA ASP A 261 18.56 -11.77 -7.61
C ASP A 261 17.75 -11.00 -6.56
N ILE A 262 18.43 -10.25 -5.69
CA ILE A 262 17.81 -9.50 -4.60
C ILE A 262 17.14 -8.20 -5.05
N VAL A 263 17.57 -7.61 -6.17
CA VAL A 263 17.04 -6.33 -6.70
C VAL A 263 16.62 -6.40 -8.16
N GLN A 264 17.15 -7.32 -8.96
CA GLN A 264 16.76 -7.44 -10.37
C GLN A 264 15.46 -8.25 -10.52
N PRO A 265 14.43 -7.69 -11.18
CA PRO A 265 13.16 -8.39 -11.37
C PRO A 265 13.25 -9.48 -12.45
N SER A 266 12.43 -10.52 -12.33
CA SER A 266 12.28 -11.58 -13.33
C SER A 266 10.94 -11.54 -14.05
N ALA A 267 10.97 -11.58 -15.39
CA ALA A 267 9.75 -11.63 -16.21
C ALA A 267 9.01 -12.96 -16.00
N ASP A 268 9.75 -14.06 -15.79
CA ASP A 268 9.16 -15.36 -15.48
C ASP A 268 8.45 -15.33 -14.12
N GLY A 269 9.10 -14.80 -13.08
CA GLY A 269 8.52 -14.75 -11.75
C GLY A 269 7.22 -13.94 -11.72
N ALA A 270 7.22 -12.75 -12.35
CA ALA A 270 6.02 -11.95 -12.53
C ALA A 270 4.95 -12.67 -13.37
N ALA A 271 5.33 -13.32 -14.48
CA ALA A 271 4.38 -14.07 -15.31
C ALA A 271 3.74 -15.24 -14.55
N ARG A 272 4.50 -15.96 -13.71
CA ARG A 272 3.97 -17.02 -12.85
C ARG A 272 3.02 -16.48 -11.78
N ALA A 273 3.29 -15.31 -11.19
CA ALA A 273 2.37 -14.68 -10.25
C ALA A 273 1.03 -14.31 -10.92
N ILE A 274 1.08 -13.71 -12.12
CA ILE A 274 -0.13 -13.38 -12.89
C ILE A 274 -0.90 -14.66 -13.25
N ARG A 275 -0.24 -15.71 -13.77
CA ARG A 275 -0.90 -16.99 -14.07
C ARG A 275 -1.54 -17.60 -12.83
N ALA A 276 -0.84 -17.64 -11.71
CA ALA A 276 -1.39 -18.16 -10.45
C ALA A 276 -2.66 -17.40 -10.01
N ALA A 277 -2.68 -16.07 -10.17
CA ALA A 277 -3.88 -15.28 -9.87
C ALA A 277 -5.04 -15.58 -10.83
N LEU A 278 -4.77 -15.75 -12.14
CA LEU A 278 -5.77 -16.11 -13.14
C LEU A 278 -6.32 -17.54 -12.92
N ASP A 279 -5.44 -18.48 -12.59
CA ASP A 279 -5.78 -19.87 -12.30
C ASP A 279 -6.64 -19.97 -11.02
N ASP A 280 -6.28 -19.22 -9.97
CA ASP A 280 -7.05 -19.14 -8.73
C ASP A 280 -8.44 -18.51 -8.96
N ALA A 281 -8.50 -17.48 -9.83
CA ALA A 281 -9.75 -16.87 -10.29
C ALA A 281 -10.56 -17.74 -11.26
N ARG A 282 -9.94 -18.75 -11.86
CA ARG A 282 -10.50 -19.60 -12.93
C ARG A 282 -11.00 -18.80 -14.13
N ILE A 283 -10.25 -17.77 -14.51
CA ILE A 283 -10.55 -16.94 -15.70
C ILE A 283 -9.44 -17.04 -16.73
N ALA A 284 -9.80 -16.95 -18.00
CA ALA A 284 -8.84 -16.87 -19.08
C ALA A 284 -8.25 -15.44 -19.19
N PRO A 285 -7.04 -15.26 -19.77
CA PRO A 285 -6.41 -13.96 -19.92
C PRO A 285 -7.26 -12.92 -20.69
N ASP A 286 -8.12 -13.35 -21.61
CA ASP A 286 -9.02 -12.49 -22.39
C ASP A 286 -10.22 -11.94 -21.61
N ALA A 287 -10.48 -12.48 -20.41
CA ALA A 287 -11.47 -11.91 -19.48
C ALA A 287 -10.95 -10.67 -18.73
N VAL A 288 -9.65 -10.40 -18.76
CA VAL A 288 -9.05 -9.25 -18.08
C VAL A 288 -9.21 -8.00 -18.94
N GLY A 289 -10.02 -7.04 -18.48
CA GLY A 289 -10.23 -5.77 -19.18
C GLY A 289 -9.13 -4.73 -18.91
N TYR A 290 -8.51 -4.77 -17.74
CA TYR A 290 -7.56 -3.74 -17.29
C TYR A 290 -6.48 -4.33 -16.37
N ILE A 291 -5.26 -3.83 -16.53
CA ILE A 291 -4.11 -4.10 -15.65
C ILE A 291 -3.62 -2.76 -15.09
N ASN A 292 -3.76 -2.58 -13.77
CA ASN A 292 -2.98 -1.59 -13.07
C ASN A 292 -1.58 -2.18 -12.80
N ALA A 293 -0.60 -1.76 -13.57
CA ALA A 293 0.76 -2.26 -13.52
C ALA A 293 1.52 -1.79 -12.27
N HIS A 294 2.54 -2.55 -11.88
CA HIS A 294 3.54 -2.12 -10.92
C HIS A 294 4.31 -0.90 -11.44
N GLY A 295 4.69 -0.86 -12.73
CA GLY A 295 5.16 0.31 -13.49
C GLY A 295 5.87 1.38 -12.64
N THR A 296 7.06 1.07 -12.15
CA THR A 296 7.83 1.95 -11.24
C THR A 296 8.61 3.04 -11.96
N ALA A 297 8.55 3.12 -13.29
CA ALA A 297 9.37 4.05 -14.10
C ALA A 297 10.89 3.76 -14.05
N THR A 298 11.27 2.57 -13.57
CA THR A 298 12.67 2.11 -13.68
C THR A 298 12.90 1.38 -15.01
N SER A 299 14.13 1.45 -15.53
CA SER A 299 14.47 0.81 -16.80
C SER A 299 14.28 -0.70 -16.77
N ALA A 300 14.67 -1.33 -15.67
CA ALA A 300 14.60 -2.78 -15.46
C ALA A 300 13.16 -3.27 -15.24
N ASN A 301 12.42 -2.68 -14.29
CA ASN A 301 11.05 -3.11 -13.97
C ASN A 301 10.14 -3.03 -15.19
N ASP A 302 10.02 -1.85 -15.79
CA ASP A 302 8.98 -1.61 -16.79
C ASP A 302 9.18 -2.49 -18.04
N ARG A 303 10.45 -2.78 -18.40
CA ARG A 303 10.76 -3.72 -19.47
C ARG A 303 10.36 -5.15 -19.11
N THR A 304 10.69 -5.56 -17.88
CA THR A 304 10.43 -6.91 -17.35
C THR A 304 8.94 -7.16 -17.21
N GLU A 305 8.19 -6.19 -16.70
CA GLU A 305 6.75 -6.27 -16.55
C GLU A 305 6.02 -6.32 -17.90
N CYS A 306 6.44 -5.51 -18.88
CA CYS A 306 5.92 -5.63 -20.25
C CYS A 306 6.16 -7.03 -20.84
N ALA A 307 7.33 -7.62 -20.62
CA ALA A 307 7.64 -8.98 -21.06
C ALA A 307 6.75 -10.02 -20.34
N ALA A 308 6.55 -9.89 -19.03
CA ALA A 308 5.68 -10.76 -18.25
C ALA A 308 4.22 -10.70 -18.73
N ILE A 309 3.68 -9.50 -18.96
CA ILE A 309 2.33 -9.33 -19.52
C ILE A 309 2.23 -10.03 -20.88
N ARG A 310 3.20 -9.84 -21.77
CA ARG A 310 3.22 -10.53 -23.08
C ARG A 310 3.29 -12.06 -22.96
N MET A 311 4.08 -12.58 -22.01
CA MET A 311 4.19 -14.02 -21.75
C MET A 311 2.88 -14.64 -21.27
N VAL A 312 2.01 -13.89 -20.60
CA VAL A 312 0.74 -14.40 -20.05
C VAL A 312 -0.43 -14.17 -21.00
N PHE A 313 -0.53 -12.95 -21.55
CA PHE A 313 -1.68 -12.54 -22.35
C PHE A 313 -1.50 -12.81 -23.84
N GLY A 314 -0.28 -13.07 -24.33
CA GLY A 314 -0.04 -13.36 -25.76
C GLY A 314 -0.57 -12.25 -26.67
N ALA A 315 -1.43 -12.60 -27.64
CA ALA A 315 -2.08 -11.63 -28.52
C ALA A 315 -3.09 -10.71 -27.78
N THR A 316 -3.65 -11.15 -26.66
CA THR A 316 -4.54 -10.33 -25.82
C THR A 316 -3.80 -9.13 -25.20
N ALA A 317 -2.47 -9.20 -25.08
CA ALA A 317 -1.68 -8.09 -24.57
C ALA A 317 -1.78 -6.82 -25.42
N ASP A 318 -2.17 -6.92 -26.70
CA ASP A 318 -2.43 -5.76 -27.58
C ASP A 318 -3.79 -5.09 -27.34
N ARG A 319 -4.68 -5.76 -26.59
CA ARG A 319 -6.07 -5.33 -26.38
C ARG A 319 -6.38 -4.95 -24.94
N VAL A 320 -5.69 -5.56 -23.97
CA VAL A 320 -5.87 -5.24 -22.56
C VAL A 320 -5.35 -3.83 -22.28
N SER A 321 -6.13 -3.03 -21.57
CA SER A 321 -5.68 -1.70 -21.15
C SER A 321 -4.68 -1.83 -20.02
N VAL A 322 -3.54 -1.14 -20.11
CA VAL A 322 -2.50 -1.14 -19.08
C VAL A 322 -2.18 0.30 -18.70
N SER A 323 -2.16 0.60 -17.40
CA SER A 323 -1.68 1.88 -16.90
C SER A 323 -0.89 1.68 -15.60
N SER A 324 -0.09 2.69 -15.21
CA SER A 324 0.49 2.75 -13.87
C SER A 324 0.10 4.08 -13.23
N THR A 325 -0.69 3.99 -12.16
CA THR A 325 -1.15 5.15 -11.38
C THR A 325 -0.02 5.79 -10.56
N LYS A 326 1.14 5.11 -10.42
CA LYS A 326 2.35 5.67 -9.77
C LYS A 326 2.91 6.90 -10.49
N SER A 327 2.51 7.14 -11.75
CA SER A 327 2.80 8.40 -12.45
C SER A 327 2.22 9.62 -11.71
N MET A 328 1.13 9.43 -10.98
CA MET A 328 0.41 10.49 -10.25
C MET A 328 0.74 10.49 -8.76
N HIS A 329 0.75 9.32 -8.11
CA HIS A 329 0.91 9.22 -6.64
C HIS A 329 2.28 8.71 -6.19
N GLY A 330 3.24 8.55 -7.11
CA GLY A 330 4.56 8.02 -6.81
C GLY A 330 4.53 6.55 -6.37
N HIS A 331 5.65 6.06 -5.85
CA HIS A 331 5.75 4.70 -5.35
C HIS A 331 5.74 4.67 -3.83
N CYS A 332 4.58 4.34 -3.25
CA CYS A 332 4.37 4.18 -1.80
C CYS A 332 4.91 2.84 -1.25
N ILE A 333 5.96 2.29 -1.86
CA ILE A 333 6.67 1.06 -1.44
C ILE A 333 5.72 -0.04 -0.94
N GLY A 334 5.65 -0.33 0.36
CA GLY A 334 4.80 -1.37 0.92
C GLY A 334 3.29 -1.08 0.86
N GLY A 335 2.88 0.20 0.84
CA GLY A 335 1.49 0.63 0.70
C GLY A 335 1.00 0.77 -0.74
N ALA A 336 1.89 0.68 -1.74
CA ALA A 336 1.58 0.96 -3.14
C ALA A 336 0.44 0.10 -3.70
N GLY A 337 0.50 -1.22 -3.49
CA GLY A 337 -0.50 -2.16 -3.98
C GLY A 337 -1.92 -1.90 -3.45
N ALA A 338 -2.05 -1.46 -2.19
CA ALA A 338 -3.35 -1.09 -1.63
C ALA A 338 -3.90 0.21 -2.25
N ILE A 339 -3.06 1.22 -2.46
CA ILE A 339 -3.46 2.48 -3.12
C ILE A 339 -3.87 2.20 -4.57
N GLU A 340 -3.16 1.30 -5.25
CA GLU A 340 -3.47 0.85 -6.60
C GLU A 340 -4.78 0.07 -6.68
N MET A 341 -5.04 -0.81 -5.72
CA MET A 341 -6.32 -1.51 -5.62
C MET A 341 -7.47 -0.51 -5.42
N ALA A 342 -7.30 0.50 -4.56
CA ALA A 342 -8.29 1.57 -4.40
C ALA A 342 -8.52 2.32 -5.72
N ALA A 343 -7.47 2.64 -6.47
CA ALA A 343 -7.59 3.29 -7.78
C ALA A 343 -8.32 2.44 -8.82
N VAL A 344 -8.19 1.11 -8.79
CA VAL A 344 -8.91 0.19 -9.69
C VAL A 344 -10.42 0.14 -9.39
N LEU A 345 -10.80 0.32 -8.12
CA LEU A 345 -12.20 0.21 -7.67
C LEU A 345 -13.02 1.50 -7.84
N LEU A 346 -12.39 2.65 -8.11
CA LEU A 346 -12.99 3.99 -8.14
C LEU A 346 -13.20 4.53 -9.56
#